data_AF-A0A1E3H2C6-F1
#
_entry.id   AF-A0A1E3H2C6-F1
#
_cell.length_a   1.000
_cell.length_b   1.000
_cell.length_c   1.000
_cell.angle_alpha   90.00
_cell.angle_beta   90.00
_cell.angle_gamma   90.00
#
_symmetry.space_group_name_H-M   'P 1'
#
loop_
_entity.id
_entity.type
_entity.pdbx_description
1 polymer ?
#
loop_
_entity_poly.entity_id
_entity_poly.type
_entity_poly.pdbx_seq_one_letter_code
_entity_poly.pdbx_strand_id
1 'polypeptide(L)'
;MNGRTLATALILLVGAATTATAQTPTLLEQQGDWAAYGYTAGGGKVCYIISQPKASEPKGVNRDPIYMFVTNRPKEGVNHEISVITGYPYKEGSKTTIKIGSDTFVLFTKEDGAWVENAAEEARMITSMRAGADMVVSGTSRRGTVTTDTYSLKGVTAALKRIDTECR
;
A
#
# COMPACT_ATOMS: atom_id res chain seq x y z
N MET A 1 0.04 40.74 -64.39
CA MET A 1 0.28 40.96 -62.95
C MET A 1 -0.10 39.70 -62.18
N ASN A 2 0.94 38.97 -61.83
CA ASN A 2 1.15 37.76 -61.02
C ASN A 2 0.02 37.30 -60.06
N GLY A 3 -0.54 36.12 -60.33
CA GLY A 3 -1.32 35.34 -59.36
C GLY A 3 -0.45 34.24 -58.74
N ARG A 4 -0.34 34.26 -57.41
CA ARG A 4 0.67 33.57 -56.59
C ARG A 4 0.26 32.11 -56.32
N THR A 5 1.19 31.19 -56.56
CA THR A 5 1.13 29.77 -56.20
C THR A 5 1.08 29.61 -54.67
N LEU A 6 0.07 28.91 -54.13
CA LEU A 6 0.00 28.52 -52.73
C LEU A 6 0.44 27.06 -52.60
N ALA A 7 1.61 26.85 -52.00
CA ALA A 7 2.15 25.53 -51.67
C ALA A 7 1.56 25.04 -50.33
N THR A 8 0.95 23.86 -50.34
CA THR A 8 0.39 23.20 -49.16
C THR A 8 1.52 22.50 -48.39
N ALA A 9 1.93 23.03 -47.24
CA ALA A 9 2.89 22.36 -46.35
C ALA A 9 2.16 21.40 -45.41
N LEU A 10 2.37 20.08 -45.60
CA LEU A 10 1.87 19.03 -44.73
C LEU A 10 2.84 18.87 -43.54
N ILE A 11 2.46 19.40 -42.37
CA ILE A 11 3.24 19.26 -41.13
C ILE A 11 2.89 17.90 -40.51
N LEU A 12 3.82 16.95 -40.61
CA LEU A 12 3.78 15.68 -39.88
C LEU A 12 4.08 15.94 -38.40
N LEU A 13 3.05 15.95 -37.54
CA LEU A 13 3.23 15.90 -36.09
C LEU A 13 3.66 14.49 -35.69
N VAL A 14 4.97 14.27 -35.52
CA VAL A 14 5.50 13.07 -34.89
C VAL A 14 5.28 13.20 -33.38
N GLY A 15 4.18 12.63 -32.88
CA GLY A 15 3.89 12.57 -31.46
C GLY A 15 4.95 11.74 -30.73
N ALA A 16 5.72 12.38 -29.84
CA ALA A 16 6.62 11.68 -28.94
C ALA A 16 5.78 10.88 -27.92
N ALA A 17 5.65 9.58 -28.14
CA ALA A 17 5.14 8.66 -27.14
C ALA A 17 6.17 8.61 -25.99
N THR A 18 5.88 9.30 -24.90
CA THR A 18 6.63 9.13 -23.65
C THR A 18 6.28 7.76 -23.10
N THR A 19 7.20 6.81 -23.20
CA THR A 19 7.08 5.53 -22.50
C THR A 19 7.22 5.81 -21.01
N ALA A 20 6.10 5.76 -20.28
CA ALA A 20 6.13 5.74 -18.83
C ALA A 20 6.85 4.46 -18.39
N THR A 21 8.08 4.58 -17.92
CA THR A 21 8.80 3.46 -17.32
C THR A 21 8.21 3.25 -15.92
N ALA A 22 7.47 2.15 -15.74
CA ALA A 22 7.06 1.72 -14.42
C ALA A 22 8.32 1.38 -13.62
N GLN A 23 8.64 2.15 -12.58
CA GLN A 23 9.80 1.88 -11.74
C GLN A 23 9.51 0.65 -10.88
N THR A 24 10.26 -0.43 -11.11
CA THR A 24 10.18 -1.64 -10.29
C THR A 24 10.74 -1.35 -8.89
N PRO A 25 9.99 -1.66 -7.81
CA PRO A 25 10.51 -1.55 -6.45
C PRO A 25 11.74 -2.41 -6.23
N THR A 26 12.76 -1.83 -5.60
CA THR A 26 13.98 -2.53 -5.20
C THR A 26 13.80 -3.09 -3.80
N LEU A 27 14.08 -4.38 -3.61
CA LEU A 27 14.13 -4.99 -2.28
C LEU A 27 15.30 -4.38 -1.50
N LEU A 28 14.99 -3.77 -0.36
CA LEU A 28 15.97 -3.14 0.52
C LEU A 28 16.46 -4.10 1.59
N GLU A 29 15.54 -4.90 2.14
CA GLU A 29 15.82 -5.86 3.22
C GLU A 29 14.63 -6.81 3.40
N GLN A 30 14.88 -8.02 3.90
CA GLN A 30 13.84 -8.89 4.44
C GLN A 30 14.15 -9.24 5.89
N GLN A 31 13.18 -9.02 6.77
CA GLN A 31 13.28 -9.17 8.22
C GLN A 31 12.10 -9.98 8.73
N GLY A 32 12.33 -11.25 9.08
CA GLY A 32 11.27 -12.15 9.50
C GLY A 32 10.19 -12.31 8.43
N ASP A 33 8.95 -11.98 8.78
CA ASP A 33 7.79 -12.06 7.89
C ASP A 33 7.51 -10.75 7.14
N TRP A 34 8.41 -9.77 7.20
CA TRP A 34 8.28 -8.45 6.57
C TRP A 34 9.42 -8.17 5.58
N ALA A 35 9.08 -7.60 4.43
CA ALA A 35 10.05 -7.16 3.44
C ALA A 35 9.96 -5.65 3.22
N ALA A 36 11.10 -4.97 3.20
CA ALA A 36 11.23 -3.54 2.94
C ALA A 36 11.61 -3.29 1.49
N TYR A 37 10.92 -2.38 0.83
CA TYR A 37 11.16 -1.98 -0.56
C TYR A 37 11.29 -0.47 -0.70
N GLY A 38 11.93 -0.04 -1.78
CA GLY A 38 12.06 1.37 -2.13
C GLY A 38 12.06 1.60 -3.64
N TYR A 39 11.51 2.73 -4.07
CA TYR A 39 11.56 3.21 -5.44
C TYR A 39 11.43 4.73 -5.51
N THR A 40 11.61 5.32 -6.70
CA THR A 40 11.38 6.73 -6.94
C THR A 40 10.13 6.91 -7.80
N ALA A 41 9.20 7.75 -7.35
CA ALA A 41 8.01 8.10 -8.11
C ALA A 41 7.66 9.57 -7.89
N GLY A 42 7.11 10.23 -8.92
CA GLY A 42 6.71 11.63 -8.82
C GLY A 42 7.82 12.60 -8.38
N GLY A 43 9.09 12.24 -8.61
CA GLY A 43 10.25 13.02 -8.18
C GLY A 43 10.50 13.00 -6.66
N GLY A 44 10.10 11.94 -5.96
CA GLY A 44 10.42 11.68 -4.55
C GLY A 44 10.61 10.19 -4.28
N LYS A 45 11.25 9.85 -3.16
CA LYS A 45 11.36 8.44 -2.72
C LYS A 45 10.03 7.96 -2.14
N VAL A 46 9.71 6.70 -2.42
CA VAL A 46 8.66 5.94 -1.76
C VAL A 46 9.30 4.68 -1.19
N CYS A 47 9.10 4.44 0.10
CA CYS A 47 9.58 3.24 0.79
C CYS A 47 8.44 2.61 1.55
N TYR A 48 8.35 1.29 1.52
CA TYR A 48 7.29 0.59 2.23
C TYR A 48 7.80 -0.74 2.77
N ILE A 49 7.20 -1.19 3.86
CA ILE A 49 7.28 -2.58 4.28
C ILE A 49 5.99 -3.28 3.89
N ILE A 50 6.10 -4.55 3.55
CA ILE A 50 4.99 -5.39 3.13
C ILE A 50 5.04 -6.74 3.84
N SER A 51 3.86 -7.30 4.15
CA SER A 51 3.72 -8.67 4.65
C SER A 51 2.43 -9.30 4.12
N GLN A 52 2.42 -10.63 4.05
CA GLN A 52 1.25 -11.46 3.81
C GLN A 52 0.85 -12.17 5.11
N PRO A 53 -0.44 -12.47 5.33
CA PRO A 53 -0.86 -13.15 6.53
C PRO A 53 -0.35 -14.59 6.56
N LYS A 54 -0.13 -15.10 7.77
CA LYS A 54 0.22 -16.49 8.03
C LYS A 54 -1.01 -17.41 8.00
N ALA A 55 -2.19 -16.85 8.24
CA ALA A 55 -3.45 -17.57 8.18
C ALA A 55 -4.59 -16.64 7.72
N SER A 56 -5.52 -17.21 6.95
CA SER A 56 -6.70 -16.51 6.44
C SER A 56 -7.91 -17.40 6.57
N GLU A 57 -8.98 -16.86 7.14
CA GLU A 57 -10.26 -17.54 7.31
C GLU A 57 -11.41 -16.72 6.70
N PRO A 58 -12.48 -17.37 6.19
CA PRO A 58 -12.59 -18.81 6.00
C PRO A 58 -11.68 -19.32 4.88
N LYS A 59 -11.17 -20.56 5.01
CA LYS A 59 -10.38 -21.20 3.95
C LYS A 59 -11.17 -21.38 2.65
N GLY A 60 -10.46 -21.39 1.52
CA GLY A 60 -11.02 -21.73 0.20
C GLY A 60 -11.84 -20.62 -0.47
N VAL A 61 -11.84 -19.39 0.07
CA VAL A 61 -12.43 -18.24 -0.60
C VAL A 61 -11.52 -17.74 -1.72
N ASN A 62 -12.12 -17.37 -2.85
CA ASN A 62 -11.38 -16.77 -3.96
C ASN A 62 -11.08 -15.29 -3.65
N ARG A 63 -9.80 -14.96 -3.52
CA ARG A 63 -9.26 -13.62 -3.24
C ARG A 63 -8.00 -13.41 -4.08
N ASP A 64 -7.81 -12.19 -4.54
CA ASP A 64 -6.50 -11.75 -5.03
C ASP A 64 -5.48 -11.75 -3.88
N PRO A 65 -4.17 -11.66 -4.17
CA PRO A 65 -3.15 -11.57 -3.13
C PRO A 65 -3.43 -10.44 -2.13
N ILE A 66 -3.23 -10.74 -0.85
CA ILE A 66 -3.57 -9.86 0.26
C ILE A 66 -2.32 -9.41 0.99
N TYR A 67 -2.29 -8.14 1.37
CA TYR A 67 -1.08 -7.50 1.87
C TYR A 67 -1.39 -6.46 2.94
N MET A 68 -0.52 -6.39 3.94
CA MET A 68 -0.38 -5.23 4.80
C MET A 68 0.79 -4.38 4.31
N PHE A 69 0.61 -3.07 4.28
CA PHE A 69 1.64 -2.09 3.97
C PHE A 69 1.84 -1.10 5.11
N VAL A 70 3.08 -0.69 5.31
CA VAL A 70 3.42 0.56 6.02
C VAL A 70 4.34 1.38 5.14
N THR A 71 3.96 2.61 4.81
CA THR A 71 4.59 3.41 3.73
C THR A 71 5.09 4.77 4.21
N ASN A 72 6.29 5.15 3.76
CA ASN A 72 6.86 6.48 3.88
C ASN A 72 6.93 7.15 2.50
N ARG A 73 6.43 8.39 2.40
CA ARG A 73 6.56 9.28 1.24
C ARG A 73 7.03 10.66 1.71
N PRO A 74 8.34 10.87 1.94
CA PRO A 74 8.86 12.08 2.58
C PRO A 74 8.47 13.38 1.85
N LYS A 75 8.42 13.34 0.51
CA LYS A 75 8.02 14.50 -0.32
C LYS A 75 6.59 14.96 -0.02
N GLU A 76 5.71 14.06 0.40
CA GLU A 76 4.32 14.33 0.74
C GLU A 76 4.13 14.54 2.26
N GLY A 77 5.19 14.45 3.06
CA GLY A 77 5.10 14.48 4.52
C GLY A 77 4.43 13.26 5.14
N VAL A 78 4.28 12.16 4.38
CA VAL A 78 3.64 10.93 4.85
C VAL A 78 4.66 10.04 5.53
N ASN A 79 4.38 9.67 6.78
CA ASN A 79 5.21 8.77 7.58
C ASN A 79 4.34 7.64 8.14
N HIS A 80 4.78 6.41 7.94
CA HIS A 80 4.13 5.17 8.39
C HIS A 80 2.64 5.08 8.05
N GLU A 81 2.25 5.46 6.83
CA GLU A 81 0.88 5.26 6.38
C GLU A 81 0.56 3.76 6.35
N ILE A 82 -0.47 3.36 7.09
CA ILE A 82 -0.86 1.95 7.21
C ILE A 82 -2.04 1.66 6.30
N SER A 83 -1.88 0.65 5.44
CA SER A 83 -2.96 0.21 4.57
C SER A 83 -2.98 -1.30 4.34
N VAL A 84 -4.17 -1.80 4.01
CA VAL A 84 -4.42 -3.21 3.69
C VAL A 84 -5.00 -3.30 2.29
N ILE A 85 -4.46 -4.21 1.48
CA ILE A 85 -5.13 -4.73 0.29
C ILE A 85 -5.70 -6.10 0.65
N THR A 86 -7.02 -6.24 0.57
CA THR A 86 -7.73 -7.44 1.06
C THR A 86 -8.08 -8.43 -0.05
N GLY A 87 -7.76 -8.10 -1.31
CA GLY A 87 -7.97 -8.99 -2.45
C GLY A 87 -9.44 -9.26 -2.77
N TYR A 88 -10.34 -8.40 -2.31
CA TYR A 88 -11.74 -8.35 -2.70
C TYR A 88 -12.29 -6.94 -2.46
N PRO A 89 -13.32 -6.48 -3.19
CA PRO A 89 -13.98 -5.23 -2.86
C PRO A 89 -14.76 -5.37 -1.54
N TYR A 90 -14.54 -4.44 -0.62
CA TYR A 90 -15.25 -4.34 0.65
C TYR A 90 -16.75 -4.06 0.45
N LYS A 91 -17.55 -4.43 1.44
CA LYS A 91 -18.95 -4.02 1.51
C LYS A 91 -19.03 -2.52 1.68
N GLU A 92 -19.90 -1.87 0.90
CA GLU A 92 -20.12 -0.44 0.98
C GLU A 92 -20.53 -0.02 2.41
N GLY A 93 -19.91 1.05 2.90
CA GLY A 93 -20.12 1.56 4.26
C GLY A 93 -19.54 0.68 5.38
N SER A 94 -18.91 -0.46 5.07
CA SER A 94 -18.24 -1.28 6.08
C SER A 94 -16.94 -0.63 6.56
N LYS A 95 -16.43 -1.14 7.68
CA LYS A 95 -15.11 -0.80 8.22
C LYS A 95 -14.30 -2.07 8.34
N THR A 96 -12.99 -1.92 8.24
CA THR A 96 -12.04 -2.97 8.58
C THR A 96 -11.52 -2.71 9.99
N THR A 97 -11.22 -3.77 10.74
CA THR A 97 -10.60 -3.64 12.06
C THR A 97 -9.27 -4.37 12.10
N ILE A 98 -8.32 -3.83 12.86
CA ILE A 98 -7.05 -4.49 13.16
C ILE A 98 -6.92 -4.60 14.67
N LYS A 99 -6.60 -5.81 15.15
CA LYS A 99 -6.34 -6.08 16.56
C LYS A 99 -4.89 -6.48 16.80
N ILE A 100 -4.27 -5.88 17.80
CA ILE A 100 -2.90 -6.20 18.25
C ILE A 100 -2.91 -6.26 19.77
N GLY A 101 -2.81 -7.47 20.34
CA GLY A 101 -3.03 -7.65 21.78
C GLY A 101 -4.43 -7.17 22.19
N SER A 102 -4.50 -6.23 23.13
CA SER A 102 -5.75 -5.59 23.57
C SER A 102 -6.19 -4.42 22.70
N ASP A 103 -5.31 -3.89 21.86
CA ASP A 103 -5.59 -2.69 21.07
C ASP A 103 -6.43 -3.04 19.84
N THR A 104 -7.37 -2.14 19.51
CA THR A 104 -8.20 -2.25 18.30
C THR A 104 -8.12 -0.94 17.52
N PHE A 105 -7.98 -1.06 16.21
CA PHE A 105 -7.91 0.05 15.25
C PHE A 105 -9.01 -0.11 14.22
N VAL A 106 -9.66 0.99 13.84
CA VAL A 106 -10.71 1.01 12.82
C VAL A 106 -10.16 1.67 11.56
N LEU A 107 -10.34 1.01 10.43
CA LEU A 107 -9.89 1.47 9.13
C LEU A 107 -11.09 1.78 8.25
N PHE A 108 -11.00 2.87 7.50
CA PHE A 108 -11.97 3.16 6.45
C PHE A 108 -11.64 2.32 5.21
N THR A 109 -12.68 1.86 4.51
CA THR A 109 -12.53 1.00 3.34
C THR A 109 -12.90 1.74 2.06
N LYS A 110 -12.18 1.46 0.97
CA LYS A 110 -12.53 1.89 -0.39
C LYS A 110 -12.05 0.84 -1.38
N GLU A 111 -12.94 0.39 -2.25
CA GLU A 111 -12.69 -0.78 -3.12
C GLU A 111 -12.16 -1.96 -2.31
N ASP A 112 -10.97 -2.47 -2.59
CA ASP A 112 -10.29 -3.54 -1.86
C ASP A 112 -9.25 -3.05 -0.83
N GLY A 113 -9.12 -1.73 -0.71
CA GLY A 113 -8.19 -1.07 0.20
C GLY A 113 -8.83 -0.65 1.53
N ALA A 114 -8.04 -0.68 2.59
CA ALA A 114 -8.42 -0.11 3.89
C ALA A 114 -7.25 0.68 4.49
N TRP A 115 -7.53 1.82 5.12
CA TRP A 115 -6.52 2.73 5.68
C TRP A 115 -6.91 3.20 7.07
N VAL A 116 -5.91 3.48 7.90
CA VAL A 116 -6.11 4.11 9.20
C VAL A 116 -6.55 5.56 9.01
N GLU A 117 -7.43 6.06 9.89
CA GLU A 117 -8.14 7.33 9.67
C GLU A 117 -7.25 8.56 9.77
N ASN A 118 -6.20 8.53 10.59
CA ASN A 118 -5.31 9.67 10.80
C ASN A 118 -3.95 9.27 11.37
N ALA A 119 -3.00 10.19 11.31
CA ALA A 119 -1.62 9.99 11.74
C ALA A 119 -1.46 9.66 13.24
N ALA A 120 -2.38 10.09 14.12
CA ALA A 120 -2.30 9.76 15.54
C ALA A 120 -2.67 8.29 15.80
N GLU A 121 -3.70 7.79 15.11
CA GLU A 121 -4.05 6.37 15.11
C GLU A 121 -2.93 5.52 14.49
N GLU A 122 -2.27 5.98 13.42
CA GLU A 122 -1.12 5.31 12.81
C GLU A 122 0.05 5.21 13.78
N ALA A 123 0.42 6.31 14.44
CA ALA A 123 1.49 6.31 15.44
C ALA A 123 1.21 5.35 16.60
N ARG A 124 -0.06 5.30 17.08
CA ARG A 124 -0.46 4.31 18.09
C ARG A 124 -0.33 2.90 17.55
N MET A 125 -0.81 2.64 16.34
CA MET A 125 -0.74 1.30 15.74
C MET A 125 0.69 0.84 15.50
N ILE A 126 1.60 1.71 15.04
CA ILE A 126 3.03 1.40 14.92
C ILE A 126 3.64 1.02 16.27
N THR A 127 3.25 1.72 17.34
CA THR A 127 3.71 1.37 18.69
C THR A 127 3.23 -0.02 19.09
N SER A 128 1.95 -0.35 18.87
CA SER A 128 1.41 -1.68 19.14
C SER A 128 2.05 -2.75 18.26
N MET A 129 2.32 -2.46 16.97
CA MET A 129 3.01 -3.37 16.05
C MET A 129 4.42 -3.71 16.53
N ARG A 130 5.18 -2.73 17.02
CA ARG A 130 6.55 -2.94 17.54
C ARG A 130 6.57 -3.81 18.81
N ALA A 131 5.52 -3.74 19.62
CA ALA A 131 5.40 -4.47 20.88
C ALA A 131 4.67 -5.84 20.75
N GLY A 132 3.84 -6.00 19.72
CA GLY A 132 3.02 -7.18 19.50
C GLY A 132 3.74 -8.35 18.83
N ALA A 133 3.16 -9.54 18.97
CA ALA A 133 3.63 -10.75 18.31
C ALA A 133 2.90 -11.00 16.98
N ASP A 134 1.59 -10.78 16.96
CA ASP A 134 0.71 -10.96 15.81
C ASP A 134 -0.31 -9.82 15.73
N MET A 135 -0.89 -9.63 14.55
CA MET A 135 -2.06 -8.78 14.35
C MET A 135 -3.15 -9.50 13.55
N VAL A 136 -4.39 -9.18 13.84
CA VAL A 136 -5.56 -9.78 13.17
C VAL A 136 -6.35 -8.70 12.45
N VAL A 137 -6.48 -8.83 11.14
CA VAL A 137 -7.26 -7.95 10.29
C VAL A 137 -8.61 -8.60 10.01
N SER A 138 -9.71 -7.91 10.27
CA SER A 138 -11.06 -8.41 9.98
C SER A 138 -11.81 -7.46 9.06
N GLY A 139 -12.36 -7.99 7.97
CA GLY A 139 -13.07 -7.23 6.94
C GLY A 139 -14.30 -7.95 6.43
N THR A 140 -15.20 -7.23 5.76
CA THR A 140 -16.40 -7.81 5.13
C THR A 140 -16.39 -7.52 3.64
N SER A 141 -16.40 -8.57 2.82
CA SER A 141 -16.49 -8.43 1.37
C SER A 141 -17.85 -7.90 0.93
N ARG A 142 -17.93 -7.32 -0.28
CA ARG A 142 -19.20 -6.88 -0.89
C ARG A 142 -20.23 -8.00 -0.99
N ARG A 143 -19.80 -9.26 -1.01
CA ARG A 143 -20.65 -10.45 -1.02
C ARG A 143 -21.15 -10.88 0.37
N GLY A 144 -20.73 -10.20 1.43
CA GLY A 144 -21.12 -10.49 2.81
C GLY A 144 -20.24 -11.51 3.55
N THR A 145 -19.25 -12.10 2.89
CA THR A 145 -18.27 -12.96 3.58
C THR A 145 -17.38 -12.11 4.49
N VAL A 146 -17.34 -12.46 5.77
CA VAL A 146 -16.39 -11.90 6.74
C VAL A 146 -15.09 -12.68 6.61
N THR A 147 -13.96 -11.98 6.46
CA THR A 147 -12.63 -12.59 6.46
C THR A 147 -11.83 -12.14 7.67
N THR A 148 -10.93 -13.01 8.10
CA THR A 148 -9.99 -12.75 9.18
C THR A 148 -8.60 -13.20 8.75
N ASP A 149 -7.66 -12.26 8.72
CA ASP A 149 -6.29 -12.47 8.26
C ASP A 149 -5.33 -12.21 9.43
N THR A 150 -4.56 -13.23 9.80
CA THR A 150 -3.60 -13.15 10.91
C THR A 150 -2.19 -12.98 10.37
N TYR A 151 -1.53 -11.90 10.74
CA TYR A 151 -0.17 -11.55 10.34
C TYR A 151 0.78 -11.70 11.53
N SER A 152 1.95 -12.27 11.28
CA SER A 152 3.06 -12.24 12.22
C SER A 152 3.70 -10.85 12.21
N LEU A 153 4.03 -10.33 13.39
CA LEU A 153 4.78 -9.08 13.56
C LEU A 153 6.29 -9.33 13.70
N LYS A 154 6.74 -10.58 13.52
CA LYS A 154 8.16 -10.94 13.57
C LYS A 154 8.94 -10.18 12.50
N GLY A 155 9.83 -9.30 12.95
CA GLY A 155 10.73 -8.50 12.10
C GLY A 155 10.19 -7.12 11.72
N VAL A 156 8.95 -6.77 12.11
CA VAL A 156 8.32 -5.48 11.77
C VAL A 156 9.15 -4.28 12.23
N THR A 157 9.70 -4.33 13.46
CA THR A 157 10.51 -3.25 14.02
C THR A 157 11.77 -2.96 13.20
N ALA A 158 12.44 -4.00 12.72
CA ALA A 158 13.64 -3.88 11.91
C ALA A 158 13.29 -3.36 10.50
N ALA A 159 12.23 -3.90 9.89
CA ALA A 159 11.76 -3.46 8.58
C ALA A 159 11.34 -1.97 8.60
N LEU A 160 10.59 -1.53 9.63
CA LEU A 160 10.22 -0.12 9.82
C LEU A 160 11.48 0.77 9.89
N LYS A 161 12.47 0.38 10.71
CA LYS A 161 13.73 1.11 10.82
C LYS A 161 14.48 1.18 9.48
N ARG A 162 14.38 0.15 8.63
CA ARG A 162 15.00 0.15 7.30
C ARG A 162 14.38 1.21 6.39
N ILE A 163 13.06 1.33 6.36
CA ILE A 163 12.38 2.34 5.53
C ILE A 163 12.53 3.75 6.10
N ASP A 164 12.64 3.91 7.42
CA ASP A 164 12.97 5.20 8.06
C ASP A 164 14.37 5.69 7.72
N THR A 165 15.29 4.76 7.45
CA THR A 165 16.65 5.07 7.03
C THR A 165 16.70 5.40 5.53
N GLU A 166 15.93 4.68 4.70
CA GLU A 166 15.92 4.87 3.25
C GLU A 166 15.19 6.16 2.82
N CYS A 167 14.02 6.37 3.40
CA CYS A 167 13.11 7.47 3.09
C CYS A 167 13.19 8.51 4.22
N ARG A 168 14.18 9.40 4.10
CA ARG A 168 14.34 10.60 4.91
C ARG A 168 13.99 11.84 4.09
#